data_AF-A0A1Q8LCQ8-F1
#
_entry.id   AF-A0A1Q8LCQ8-F1
#
_cell.length_a   1.000
_cell.length_b   1.000
_cell.length_c   1.000
_cell.angle_alpha   90.00
_cell.angle_beta   90.00
_cell.angle_gamma   90.00
#
_symmetry.space_group_name_H-M   'P 1'
#
loop_
_entity.id
_entity.type
_entity.pdbx_description
1 polymer ?
#
loop_
_entity_poly.entity_id
_entity_poly.type
_entity_poly.pdbx_seq_one_letter_code
_entity_poly.pdbx_strand_id
1 'polypeptide(L)'
;MGVLAYVIATLEGANADRAAALGLFHDMPETRIGDVPSVGKPYVRTPPAQDVAHDQVAELPPVLAEHIAALIDEHERAKEPTATPEARCSRDADKIDCLLAAREYQAQGNQQVQPFVDSMSAAVVTETGKRLAVAAQEIPPGEWWANFAANFAKNSEAARAAR
;
A
#
# COMPACT_ATOMS: atom_id res chain seq x y z
N MET A 1 2.04 -1.84 -2.75
CA MET A 1 1.88 -1.79 -1.27
C MET A 1 3.13 -2.17 -0.44
N GLY A 2 3.60 -3.44 -0.38
CA GLY A 2 4.62 -3.87 0.61
C GLY A 2 5.94 -3.06 0.65
N VAL A 3 6.43 -2.61 -0.51
CA VAL A 3 7.61 -1.72 -0.60
C VAL A 3 7.36 -0.36 0.05
N LEU A 4 6.18 0.23 -0.15
CA LEU A 4 5.80 1.49 0.50
C LEU A 4 5.67 1.31 2.00
N ALA A 5 5.09 0.20 2.46
CA ALA A 5 4.97 -0.11 3.89
C ALA A 5 6.34 -0.20 4.57
N TYR A 6 7.32 -0.85 3.90
CA TYR A 6 8.71 -0.90 4.35
C TYR A 6 9.31 0.50 4.51
N VAL A 7 9.16 1.36 3.51
CA VAL A 7 9.70 2.73 3.51
C VAL A 7 9.06 3.58 4.62
N ILE A 8 7.73 3.54 4.74
CA ILE A 8 7.01 4.30 5.77
C ILE A 8 7.44 3.84 7.15
N ALA A 9 7.43 2.53 7.42
CA ALA A 9 7.82 1.98 8.72
C ALA A 9 9.27 2.31 9.09
N THR A 10 10.20 2.26 8.12
CA THR A 10 11.59 2.65 8.35
C THR A 10 11.71 4.10 8.82
N LEU A 11 10.94 5.02 8.23
CA LEU A 11 10.98 6.45 8.56
C LEU A 11 10.17 6.79 9.82
N GLU A 12 9.16 5.99 10.16
CA GLU A 12 8.39 6.08 11.41
C GLU A 12 9.09 5.40 12.60
N GLY A 13 10.19 4.67 12.38
CA GLY A 13 10.89 3.91 13.42
C GLY A 13 10.17 2.63 13.86
N ALA A 14 9.27 2.11 13.02
CA ALA A 14 8.59 0.83 13.20
C ALA A 14 9.37 -0.32 12.55
N ASN A 15 8.94 -1.58 12.77
CA ASN A 15 9.54 -2.73 12.12
C ASN A 15 9.18 -2.80 10.62
N ALA A 16 10.14 -2.47 9.76
CA ALA A 16 9.95 -2.41 8.31
C ALA A 16 9.63 -3.78 7.68
N ASP A 17 10.30 -4.84 8.12
CA ASP A 17 10.07 -6.20 7.61
C ASP A 17 8.65 -6.67 7.94
N ARG A 18 8.19 -6.39 9.16
CA ARG A 18 6.82 -6.71 9.58
C ARG A 18 5.80 -5.91 8.79
N ALA A 19 5.98 -4.59 8.65
CA ALA A 19 5.06 -3.76 7.87
C ALA A 19 4.98 -4.18 6.39
N ALA A 20 6.12 -4.56 5.80
CA ALA A 20 6.18 -5.09 4.44
C ALA A 20 5.42 -6.43 4.33
N ALA A 21 5.60 -7.33 5.30
CA ALA A 21 4.88 -8.61 5.35
C ALA A 21 3.36 -8.40 5.49
N LEU A 22 2.90 -7.48 6.33
CA LEU A 22 1.47 -7.12 6.41
C LEU A 22 0.96 -6.69 5.04
N GLY A 23 1.72 -5.85 4.34
CA GLY A 23 1.36 -5.40 3.01
C GLY A 23 1.34 -6.46 1.92
N LEU A 24 2.12 -7.53 2.06
CA LEU A 24 2.11 -8.65 1.13
C LEU A 24 0.82 -9.48 1.23
N PHE A 25 0.27 -9.63 2.45
CA PHE A 25 -0.82 -10.58 2.71
C PHE A 25 -2.20 -9.95 2.92
N HIS A 26 -2.30 -8.64 3.13
CA HIS A 26 -3.56 -8.00 3.56
C HIS A 26 -4.79 -8.32 2.67
N ASP A 27 -4.65 -8.26 1.34
CA ASP A 27 -5.72 -8.54 0.38
C ASP A 27 -5.81 -10.02 -0.04
N MET A 28 -5.02 -10.92 0.56
CA MET A 28 -5.10 -12.36 0.25
C MET A 28 -6.54 -12.91 0.37
N PRO A 29 -7.36 -12.51 1.37
CA PRO A 29 -8.76 -12.91 1.45
C PRO A 29 -9.59 -12.58 0.22
N GLU A 30 -9.29 -11.48 -0.49
CA GLU A 30 -10.04 -11.02 -1.67
C GLU A 30 -9.99 -12.00 -2.84
N THR A 31 -9.04 -12.94 -2.85
CA THR A 31 -9.04 -14.04 -3.85
C THR A 31 -10.27 -14.95 -3.77
N ARG A 32 -10.96 -14.99 -2.62
CA ARG A 32 -12.19 -15.78 -2.43
C ARG A 32 -13.46 -14.95 -2.41
N ILE A 33 -13.39 -13.71 -1.89
CA ILE A 33 -14.57 -12.85 -1.70
C ILE A 33 -14.66 -11.68 -2.69
N GLY A 34 -13.62 -11.46 -3.50
CA GLY A 34 -13.47 -10.32 -4.40
C GLY A 34 -13.14 -9.02 -3.67
N ASP A 35 -12.59 -8.05 -4.40
CA ASP A 35 -12.51 -6.64 -3.96
C ASP A 35 -13.92 -6.02 -4.06
N VAL A 36 -14.48 -5.64 -2.92
CA VAL A 36 -15.79 -4.99 -2.86
C VAL A 36 -15.61 -3.47 -3.04
N PRO A 37 -15.97 -2.90 -4.22
CA PRO A 37 -15.79 -1.48 -4.45
C PRO A 37 -16.66 -0.66 -3.50
N SER A 38 -16.28 0.60 -3.27
CA SER A 38 -16.97 1.52 -2.34
C SER A 38 -18.48 1.60 -2.56
N VAL A 39 -18.92 1.64 -3.82
CA VAL A 39 -20.34 1.65 -4.23
C VAL A 39 -21.09 0.35 -3.89
N GLY A 40 -20.37 -0.77 -3.75
CA GLY A 40 -20.92 -2.08 -3.39
C GLY A 40 -21.07 -2.30 -1.89
N LYS A 41 -20.34 -1.57 -1.04
CA LYS A 41 -20.33 -1.75 0.43
C LYS A 41 -21.72 -1.72 1.09
N PRO A 42 -22.70 -0.90 0.66
CA PRO A 42 -24.04 -0.95 1.24
C PRO A 42 -24.80 -2.26 0.97
N TYR A 43 -24.47 -2.97 -0.11
CA TYR A 43 -25.29 -4.05 -0.67
C TYR A 43 -24.62 -5.43 -0.60
N VAL A 44 -23.29 -5.48 -0.65
CA VAL A 44 -22.52 -6.73 -0.59
C VAL A 44 -22.13 -6.99 0.85
N ARG A 45 -22.31 -8.23 1.30
CA ARG A 45 -21.84 -8.71 2.61
C ARG A 45 -20.85 -9.83 2.36
N THR A 46 -19.65 -9.68 2.92
CA THR A 46 -18.61 -10.69 2.90
C THR A 46 -18.38 -11.19 4.33
N PRO A 47 -17.93 -12.44 4.52
CA PRO A 47 -17.37 -12.87 5.80
C PRO A 47 -16.18 -11.98 6.21
N PRO A 48 -15.84 -11.90 7.50
CA PRO A 48 -14.61 -11.28 7.97
C PRO A 48 -13.39 -11.82 7.24
N ALA A 49 -12.43 -10.94 6.93
CA ALA A 49 -11.18 -11.30 6.26
C ALA A 49 -10.41 -12.39 7.05
N GLN A 50 -10.48 -12.35 8.39
CA GLN A 50 -9.88 -13.37 9.26
C GLN A 50 -10.46 -14.77 9.04
N ASP A 51 -11.78 -14.89 8.90
CA ASP A 51 -12.44 -16.18 8.69
C ASP A 51 -12.02 -16.77 7.34
N VAL A 52 -12.00 -15.93 6.30
CA VAL A 52 -11.53 -16.33 4.96
C VAL A 52 -10.06 -16.74 5.00
N ALA A 53 -9.22 -15.99 5.73
CA ALA A 53 -7.80 -16.29 5.89
C ALA A 53 -7.59 -17.64 6.58
N HIS A 54 -8.32 -17.93 7.66
CA HIS A 54 -8.27 -19.22 8.35
C HIS A 54 -8.61 -20.38 7.40
N ASP A 55 -9.66 -20.24 6.61
CA ASP A 55 -10.03 -21.24 5.61
C ASP A 55 -9.01 -21.32 4.45
N GLN A 56 -8.27 -20.26 4.15
CA GLN A 56 -7.25 -20.22 3.10
C GLN A 56 -5.99 -20.98 3.49
N VAL A 57 -5.64 -20.94 4.77
CA VAL A 57 -4.37 -21.50 5.27
C VAL A 57 -4.54 -22.86 5.94
N ALA A 58 -5.75 -23.40 6.04
CA ALA A 58 -6.07 -24.61 6.79
C ALA A 58 -5.22 -25.84 6.45
N GLU A 59 -4.82 -25.99 5.18
CA GLU A 59 -4.02 -27.13 4.69
C GLU A 59 -2.50 -26.83 4.62
N LEU A 60 -2.07 -25.66 5.11
CA LEU A 60 -0.65 -25.30 5.18
C LEU A 60 0.00 -25.89 6.45
N PRO A 61 1.34 -26.03 6.48
CA PRO A 61 2.05 -26.35 7.72
C PRO A 61 1.65 -25.40 8.86
N PRO A 62 1.37 -25.89 10.08
CA PRO A 62 0.76 -25.09 11.15
C PRO A 62 1.47 -23.77 11.43
N VAL A 63 2.81 -23.79 11.46
CA VAL A 63 3.63 -22.59 11.70
C VAL A 63 3.40 -21.50 10.64
N LEU A 64 3.26 -21.90 9.36
CA LEU A 64 3.00 -20.95 8.28
C LEU A 64 1.56 -20.45 8.31
N ALA A 65 0.61 -21.34 8.58
CA ALA A 65 -0.81 -21.01 8.68
C ALA A 65 -1.07 -19.96 9.76
N GLU A 66 -0.54 -20.19 10.97
CA GLU A 66 -0.64 -19.26 12.10
C GLU A 66 -0.01 -17.91 11.76
N HIS A 67 1.15 -17.92 11.10
CA HIS A 67 1.86 -16.68 10.77
C HIS A 67 1.09 -15.82 9.75
N ILE A 68 0.56 -16.42 8.68
CA ILE A 68 -0.22 -15.69 7.66
C ILE A 68 -1.54 -15.17 8.26
N ALA A 69 -2.27 -15.99 9.01
CA ALA A 69 -3.51 -15.57 9.65
C ALA A 69 -3.28 -14.38 10.61
N ALA A 70 -2.19 -14.41 11.39
CA ALA A 70 -1.83 -13.31 12.29
C ALA A 70 -1.44 -12.02 11.55
N LEU A 71 -0.83 -12.11 10.37
CA LEU A 71 -0.52 -10.92 9.55
C LEU A 71 -1.82 -10.24 9.05
N ILE A 72 -2.78 -11.03 8.59
CA ILE A 72 -4.06 -10.50 8.09
C ILE A 72 -4.87 -9.88 9.23
N ASP A 73 -4.95 -10.55 10.38
CA ASP A 73 -5.63 -9.99 11.56
C ASP A 73 -4.98 -8.68 12.03
N GLU A 74 -3.65 -8.64 12.12
CA GLU A 74 -2.94 -7.42 12.51
C GLU A 74 -3.22 -6.26 11.54
N HIS A 75 -3.22 -6.51 10.23
CA HIS A 75 -3.54 -5.48 9.24
C HIS A 75 -4.98 -4.99 9.39
N GLU A 76 -5.97 -5.88 9.55
CA GLU A 76 -7.37 -5.47 9.69
C GLU A 76 -7.61 -4.57 10.90
N ARG A 77 -6.85 -4.82 11.98
CA ARG A 77 -6.87 -4.01 13.20
C ARG A 77 -6.19 -2.65 13.06
N ALA A 78 -5.59 -2.31 11.92
CA ALA A 78 -5.01 -1.00 11.65
C ALA A 78 -6.00 0.18 11.81
N LYS A 79 -7.30 -0.10 11.78
CA LYS A 79 -8.39 0.88 11.95
C LYS A 79 -8.69 1.17 13.44
N GLU A 80 -8.18 0.34 14.35
CA GLU A 80 -8.44 0.45 15.79
C GLU A 80 -7.49 1.44 16.48
N PRO A 81 -7.89 2.06 17.60
CA PRO A 81 -6.99 2.89 18.41
C PRO A 81 -5.75 2.12 18.89
N THR A 82 -5.89 0.81 19.09
CA THR A 82 -4.86 -0.13 19.55
C THR A 82 -3.98 -0.68 18.43
N ALA A 83 -4.14 -0.20 17.19
CA ALA A 83 -3.33 -0.64 16.06
C ALA A 83 -1.82 -0.48 16.32
N THR A 84 -1.06 -1.52 15.96
CA THR A 84 0.41 -1.49 15.99
C THR A 84 0.95 -0.41 15.04
N PRO A 85 2.14 0.16 15.30
CA PRO A 85 2.80 1.06 14.36
C PRO A 85 2.93 0.45 12.95
N GLU A 86 3.26 -0.83 12.85
CA GLU A 86 3.41 -1.58 11.60
C GLU A 86 2.10 -1.68 10.82
N ALA A 87 0.99 -1.99 11.50
CA ALA A 87 -0.33 -2.04 10.88
C ALA A 87 -0.76 -0.67 10.34
N ARG A 88 -0.46 0.41 11.07
CA ARG A 88 -0.72 1.79 10.59
C ARG A 88 0.11 2.13 9.35
N CYS A 89 1.39 1.78 9.35
CA CYS A 89 2.27 1.98 8.19
C CYS A 89 1.79 1.17 6.97
N SER A 90 1.38 -0.09 7.20
CA SER A 90 0.82 -0.97 6.18
C SER A 90 -0.48 -0.40 5.58
N ARG A 91 -1.40 0.06 6.42
CA ARG A 91 -2.65 0.69 5.96
C ARG A 91 -2.41 2.00 5.19
N ASP A 92 -1.48 2.83 5.65
CA ASP A 92 -1.12 4.05 4.93
C ASP A 92 -0.49 3.74 3.57
N ALA A 93 0.35 2.71 3.50
CA ALA A 93 0.92 2.25 2.24
C ALA A 93 -0.14 1.82 1.23
N ASP A 94 -1.20 1.10 1.64
CA ASP A 94 -2.33 0.75 0.77
C ASP A 94 -3.02 2.01 0.21
N LYS A 95 -3.33 2.98 1.08
CA LYS A 95 -3.97 4.24 0.65
C LYS A 95 -3.08 5.05 -0.29
N ILE A 96 -1.78 5.09 -0.04
CA ILE A 96 -0.84 5.81 -0.90
C ILE A 96 -0.65 5.10 -2.25
N ASP A 97 -0.64 3.76 -2.29
CA ASP A 97 -0.57 2.98 -3.53
C ASP A 97 -1.77 3.31 -4.45
N CYS A 98 -2.96 3.32 -3.86
CA CYS A 98 -4.20 3.72 -4.51
C CYS A 98 -4.18 5.20 -4.96
N LEU A 99 -3.65 6.11 -4.14
CA LEU A 99 -3.46 7.51 -4.49
C LEU A 99 -2.55 7.66 -5.72
N LEU A 100 -1.40 6.98 -5.74
CA LEU A 100 -0.45 7.02 -6.85
C LEU A 100 -1.08 6.51 -8.14
N ALA A 101 -1.78 5.37 -8.09
CA ALA A 101 -2.52 4.85 -9.25
C ALA A 101 -3.57 5.85 -9.77
N ALA A 102 -4.28 6.53 -8.88
CA ALA A 102 -5.23 7.57 -9.29
C ALA A 102 -4.54 8.77 -9.96
N ARG A 103 -3.37 9.18 -9.48
CA ARG A 103 -2.56 10.23 -10.12
C ARG A 103 -2.09 9.81 -11.51
N GLU A 104 -1.72 8.55 -11.70
CA GLU A 104 -1.38 7.99 -13.01
C GLU A 104 -2.59 8.02 -13.95
N TYR A 105 -3.78 7.67 -13.49
CA TYR A 105 -5.02 7.80 -14.28
C TYR A 105 -5.32 9.25 -14.65
N GLN A 106 -5.08 10.22 -13.76
CA GLN A 106 -5.21 11.66 -14.10
C GLN A 106 -4.23 12.06 -15.19
N ALA A 107 -2.98 11.61 -15.11
CA ALA A 107 -1.98 11.88 -16.15
C ALA A 107 -2.35 11.27 -17.51
N GLN A 108 -3.14 10.19 -17.52
CA GLN A 108 -3.70 9.58 -18.72
C GLN A 108 -4.99 10.26 -19.23
N GLY A 109 -5.46 11.31 -18.55
CA GLY A 109 -6.62 12.10 -18.96
C GLY A 109 -7.93 11.74 -18.25
N ASN A 110 -7.93 10.84 -17.26
CA ASN A 110 -9.13 10.56 -16.47
C ASN A 110 -9.40 11.69 -15.47
N GLN A 111 -10.44 12.48 -15.73
CA GLN A 111 -10.80 13.63 -14.89
C GLN A 111 -11.71 13.28 -13.70
N GLN A 112 -12.21 12.04 -13.62
CA GLN A 112 -13.24 11.64 -12.64
C GLN A 112 -12.66 11.07 -11.33
N VAL A 113 -11.34 10.91 -11.23
CA VAL A 113 -10.69 10.26 -10.08
C VAL A 113 -10.35 11.20 -8.93
N GLN A 114 -10.62 12.50 -9.04
CA GLN A 114 -10.31 13.46 -7.96
C GLN A 114 -10.96 13.10 -6.61
N PRO A 115 -12.25 12.69 -6.53
CA PRO A 115 -12.82 12.26 -5.25
C PRO A 115 -12.10 11.06 -4.64
N PHE A 116 -11.52 10.19 -5.48
CA PHE A 116 -10.74 9.06 -5.02
C PHE A 116 -9.39 9.52 -4.44
N VAL A 117 -8.68 10.43 -5.12
CA VAL A 117 -7.46 11.10 -4.64
C VAL A 117 -7.70 11.71 -3.25
N ASP A 118 -8.77 12.50 -3.11
CA ASP A 118 -9.10 13.18 -1.85
C ASP A 118 -9.37 12.18 -0.72
N SER A 119 -10.15 11.11 -1.02
CA SER A 119 -10.51 10.10 -0.03
C SER A 119 -9.31 9.25 0.43
N MET A 120 -8.39 8.91 -0.48
CA MET A 120 -7.19 8.16 -0.15
C MET A 120 -6.24 9.03 0.68
N SER A 121 -6.00 10.28 0.28
CA SER A 121 -5.14 11.20 1.02
C SER A 121 -5.67 11.47 2.43
N ALA A 122 -6.98 11.63 2.60
CA ALA A 122 -7.59 11.88 3.91
C ALA A 122 -7.52 10.67 4.86
N ALA A 123 -7.37 9.46 4.32
CA ALA A 123 -7.32 8.23 5.10
C ALA A 123 -5.93 7.94 5.71
N VAL A 124 -4.88 8.66 5.29
CA VAL A 124 -3.48 8.46 5.73
C VAL A 124 -3.25 9.10 7.09
N VAL A 125 -2.60 8.38 8.03
CA VAL A 125 -2.52 8.79 9.44
C VAL A 125 -1.11 9.08 9.97
N THR A 126 -0.10 8.34 9.51
CA THR A 126 1.31 8.50 9.90
C THR A 126 1.87 9.82 9.37
N GLU A 127 2.90 10.34 10.03
CA GLU A 127 3.50 11.62 9.62
C GLU A 127 4.22 11.48 8.28
N THR A 128 5.01 10.42 8.12
CA THR A 128 5.67 10.06 6.87
C THR A 128 4.65 9.82 5.76
N GLY A 129 3.59 9.05 6.03
CA GLY A 129 2.53 8.80 5.06
C GLY A 129 1.89 10.09 4.56
N LYS A 130 1.55 11.03 5.45
CA LYS A 130 0.97 12.33 5.07
C LYS A 130 1.90 13.13 4.17
N ARG A 131 3.20 13.18 4.49
CA ARG A 131 4.20 13.85 3.67
C ARG A 131 4.32 13.21 2.29
N LEU A 132 4.28 11.88 2.20
CA LEU A 132 4.26 11.16 0.93
C LEU A 132 2.98 11.44 0.13
N ALA A 133 1.81 11.49 0.78
CA ALA A 133 0.55 11.79 0.12
C ALA A 133 0.50 13.22 -0.45
N VAL A 134 1.11 14.19 0.23
CA VAL A 134 1.31 15.55 -0.31
C VAL A 134 2.23 15.51 -1.54
N ALA A 135 3.40 14.88 -1.41
CA ALA A 135 4.36 14.80 -2.51
C ALA A 135 3.78 14.09 -3.75
N ALA A 136 2.98 13.04 -3.57
CA ALA A 136 2.30 12.32 -4.65
C ALA A 136 1.32 13.19 -5.45
N GLN A 137 0.77 14.25 -4.83
CA GLN A 137 -0.13 15.18 -5.50
C GLN A 137 0.62 16.29 -6.22
N GLU A 138 1.75 16.75 -5.66
CA GLU A 138 2.56 17.83 -6.22
C GLU A 138 3.44 17.37 -7.40
N ILE A 139 3.96 16.14 -7.35
CA ILE A 139 4.89 15.62 -8.34
C ILE A 139 4.13 14.86 -9.44
N PRO A 140 4.27 15.22 -10.72
CA PRO A 140 3.77 14.43 -11.83
C PRO A 140 4.30 12.98 -11.80
N PRO A 141 3.43 11.95 -11.91
CA PRO A 141 3.86 10.54 -11.80
C PRO A 141 4.96 10.11 -12.78
N GLY A 142 5.06 10.78 -13.95
CA GLY A 142 6.09 10.48 -14.95
C GLY A 142 7.44 11.14 -14.71
N GLU A 143 7.56 12.04 -13.72
CA GLU A 143 8.74 12.89 -13.58
C GLU A 143 10.01 12.08 -13.23
N TRP A 144 9.89 11.01 -12.46
CA TRP A 144 11.04 10.22 -11.99
C TRP A 144 11.89 9.63 -13.14
N TRP A 145 11.25 9.12 -14.20
CA TRP A 145 11.97 8.56 -15.35
C TRP A 145 12.22 9.60 -16.43
N ALA A 146 11.36 10.62 -16.57
CA ALA A 146 11.57 11.70 -17.54
C ALA A 146 12.89 12.44 -17.24
N ASN A 147 13.14 12.75 -15.97
CA ASN A 147 14.40 13.36 -15.53
C ASN A 147 15.61 12.44 -15.77
N PHE A 148 15.46 11.13 -15.56
CA PHE A 148 16.50 10.16 -15.87
C PHE A 148 16.80 10.10 -17.38
N ALA A 149 15.75 10.02 -18.21
CA ALA A 149 15.86 9.96 -19.67
C ALA A 149 16.54 11.21 -20.24
N ALA A 150 16.17 12.40 -19.75
CA ALA A 150 16.80 13.65 -20.16
C ALA A 150 18.31 13.70 -19.85
N ASN A 151 18.77 12.97 -18.82
CA ASN A 151 20.15 12.96 -18.36
C ASN A 151 20.90 11.66 -18.70
N PHE A 152 20.32 10.76 -19.49
CA PHE A 152 20.81 9.39 -19.66
C PHE A 152 22.27 9.31 -20.15
N ALA A 153 22.64 10.13 -21.15
CA ALA A 153 23.99 10.14 -21.70
C ALA A 153 25.03 10.57 -20.64
N LYS A 154 24.75 11.65 -19.91
CA LYS A 154 25.61 12.16 -18.84
C LYS A 154 25.77 11.15 -17.70
N ASN A 155 24.69 10.49 -17.32
CA ASN A 155 24.70 9.45 -16.28
C ASN A 155 25.52 8.23 -16.72
N SER A 156 25.43 7.84 -18.00
CA SER A 156 26.15 6.70 -18.56
C SER A 156 27.66 6.94 -18.65
N GLU A 157 28.08 8.15 -18.98
CA GLU A 157 29.49 8.55 -19.00
C GLU A 157 30.10 8.55 -17.59
N ALA A 158 29.40 9.12 -16.61
CA ALA A 158 29.84 9.11 -15.22
C ALA A 158 30.00 7.68 -14.67
N ALA A 159 29.06 6.78 -14.97
CA ALA A 159 29.12 5.38 -14.53
C ALA A 159 30.28 4.60 -15.18
N ARG A 160 30.67 4.93 -16.42
CA ARG A 160 31.83 4.34 -17.09
C ARG A 160 33.14 4.86 -16.52
N ALA A 161 33.22 6.13 -16.15
CA ALA A 161 34.41 6.74 -15.56
C ALA A 161 34.70 6.29 -14.12
N ALA A 162 33.68 5.78 -13.42
CA ALA A 162 33.80 5.25 -12.06
C ALA A 162 34.17 3.75 -11.99
N ARG A 163 34.37 3.09 -13.13
CA ARG A 163 34.84 1.71 -13.26
C ARG A 163 36.31 1.67 -13.66
#